data_AF-A0A356AMG6-F1
#
_entry.id   AF-A0A356AMG6-F1
#
_cell.length_a   1.000
_cell.length_b   1.000
_cell.length_c   1.000
_cell.angle_alpha   90.00
_cell.angle_beta   90.00
_cell.angle_gamma   90.00
#
_symmetry.space_group_name_H-M   'P 1'
#
loop_
_entity.id
_entity.type
_entity.pdbx_description
1 polymer ?
#
loop_
_entity_poly.entity_id
_entity_poly.type
_entity_poly.pdbx_seq_one_letter_code
_entity_poly.pdbx_strand_id
1 'polypeptide(L)'
;MPGYSSGAGSPGLSKPERIYTRYRQLMFYIANGILHDEFLAEDAVHQAFVKIFEHPGSVGDVECPQTKSYVVIIVRNVCFNMLRAKRRHDPLSLDE
;
A
#
# COMPACT_ATOMS: atom_id res chain seq x y z
N MET A 1 27.23 24.90 -22.55
CA MET A 1 26.33 23.89 -21.96
C MET A 1 27.03 23.30 -20.74
N PRO A 2 26.74 23.74 -19.51
CA PRO A 2 27.17 23.02 -18.30
C PRO A 2 26.32 21.74 -18.26
N GLY A 3 26.86 20.53 -18.30
CA GLY A 3 27.80 20.01 -17.31
C GLY A 3 26.97 19.46 -16.14
N TYR A 4 26.41 18.26 -16.30
CA TYR A 4 25.84 17.51 -15.17
C TYR A 4 27.00 17.02 -14.29
N SER A 5 27.46 17.94 -13.45
CA SER A 5 28.38 17.68 -12.36
C SER A 5 27.76 16.72 -11.35
N SER A 6 28.57 15.73 -10.99
CA SER A 6 28.51 14.93 -9.77
C SER A 6 27.97 15.71 -8.57
N GLY A 7 27.03 15.12 -7.83
CA GLY A 7 26.58 15.70 -6.57
C GLY A 7 25.45 14.94 -5.89
N ALA A 8 25.75 14.46 -4.69
CA ALA A 8 24.84 14.03 -3.62
C ALA A 8 24.16 12.66 -3.78
N GLY A 9 24.63 11.70 -2.97
CA GLY A 9 23.71 10.68 -2.45
C GLY A 9 22.50 11.40 -1.85
N SER A 10 21.29 10.98 -2.22
CA SER A 10 20.06 11.59 -1.75
C SER A 10 20.02 11.46 -0.22
N PRO A 11 20.07 12.57 0.54
CA PRO A 11 20.11 12.49 1.99
C PRO A 11 18.74 12.01 2.50
N GLY A 12 18.75 10.94 3.29
CA GLY A 12 17.82 10.79 4.41
C GLY A 12 16.34 10.52 4.13
N LEU A 13 15.98 9.56 3.26
CA LEU A 13 14.60 9.06 3.28
C LEU A 13 14.31 8.41 4.63
N SER A 14 13.26 8.87 5.29
CA SER A 14 12.83 8.32 6.57
C SER A 14 12.41 6.85 6.39
N LYS A 15 12.53 6.02 7.44
CA LYS A 15 12.09 4.61 7.42
C LYS A 15 10.71 4.41 6.74
N PRO A 16 9.69 5.26 6.97
CA PRO A 16 8.40 5.12 6.31
C PRO A 16 8.43 5.36 4.80
N GLU A 17 9.19 6.35 4.33
CA GLU A 17 9.32 6.63 2.90
C GLU A 17 10.02 5.49 2.16
N ARG A 18 11.04 4.87 2.78
CA ARG A 18 11.72 3.70 2.20
C ARG A 18 10.76 2.52 2.01
N ILE A 19 9.87 2.29 2.97
CA ILE A 19 8.80 1.28 2.87
C ILE A 19 7.85 1.66 1.74
N TYR A 20 7.44 2.92 1.66
CA TYR A 20 6.56 3.40 0.60
C TYR A 20 7.15 3.13 -0.78
N THR A 21 8.35 3.66 -1.05
CA THR A 21 8.99 3.54 -2.36
C THR A 21 9.22 2.09 -2.75
N ARG A 22 9.55 1.22 -1.77
CA ARG A 22 9.81 -0.20 -2.02
C ARG A 22 8.54 -0.98 -2.33
N TYR A 23 7.47 -0.74 -1.59
CA TYR A 23 6.30 -1.60 -1.61
C TYR A 23 5.10 -1.02 -2.37
N ARG A 24 5.07 0.29 -2.67
CA ARG A 24 3.94 0.94 -3.36
C ARG A 24 3.50 0.17 -4.61
N GLN A 25 4.44 -0.19 -5.47
CA GLN A 25 4.11 -0.92 -6.71
C GLN A 25 3.55 -2.31 -6.44
N LEU A 26 4.08 -3.02 -5.43
CA LEU A 26 3.57 -4.33 -5.00
C LEU A 26 2.16 -4.21 -4.41
N MET A 27 1.94 -3.22 -3.55
CA MET A 27 0.64 -2.95 -2.94
C MET A 27 -0.40 -2.65 -4.01
N PHE A 28 -0.07 -1.79 -4.99
CA PHE A 28 -0.96 -1.45 -6.11
C PHE A 28 -1.26 -2.67 -6.97
N TYR A 29 -0.25 -3.46 -7.34
CA TYR A 29 -0.45 -4.68 -8.13
C TYR A 29 -1.43 -5.65 -7.46
N ILE A 30 -1.27 -5.87 -6.15
CA ILE A 30 -2.16 -6.74 -5.37
C ILE A 30 -3.57 -6.14 -5.28
N ALA A 31 -3.67 -4.84 -4.97
CA ALA A 31 -4.95 -4.17 -4.81
C ALA A 31 -5.75 -4.17 -6.11
N ASN A 32 -5.11 -3.83 -7.23
CA ASN A 32 -5.73 -3.85 -8.55
C ASN A 32 -6.13 -5.27 -8.98
N GLY A 33 -5.35 -6.29 -8.59
CA GLY A 33 -5.70 -7.69 -8.80
C GLY A 33 -6.92 -8.19 -8.01
N ILE A 34 -7.33 -7.49 -6.93
CA ILE A 34 -8.48 -7.86 -6.09
C ILE A 34 -9.70 -6.96 -6.38
N LEU A 35 -9.48 -5.66 -6.57
CA LEU A 35 -10.53 -4.67 -6.74
C LEU A 35 -10.91 -4.46 -8.21
N HIS A 36 -9.99 -4.78 -9.14
CA HIS A 36 -10.16 -4.60 -10.59
C HIS A 36 -10.58 -3.17 -10.99
N ASP A 37 -10.14 -2.19 -10.21
CA ASP A 37 -10.45 -0.78 -10.37
C ASP A 37 -9.22 0.02 -9.92
N GLU A 38 -8.65 0.80 -10.83
CA GLU A 38 -7.42 1.54 -10.59
C GLU A 38 -7.58 2.60 -9.49
N PHE A 39 -8.71 3.32 -9.46
CA PHE A 39 -8.97 4.35 -8.46
C PHE A 39 -9.15 3.74 -7.07
N LEU A 40 -9.91 2.64 -6.98
CA LEU A 40 -10.05 1.91 -5.71
C LEU A 40 -8.74 1.25 -5.28
N ALA A 41 -7.92 0.80 -6.23
CA ALA A 41 -6.60 0.24 -5.92
C ALA A 41 -5.66 1.31 -5.36
N GLU A 42 -5.62 2.51 -5.92
CA GLU A 42 -4.85 3.62 -5.37
C GLU A 42 -5.32 4.00 -3.96
N ASP A 43 -6.65 4.09 -3.74
CA ASP A 43 -7.20 4.35 -2.41
C ASP A 43 -6.83 3.25 -1.39
N ALA A 44 -6.92 1.98 -1.79
CA ALA A 44 -6.52 0.85 -0.97
C ALA A 44 -5.03 0.90 -0.57
N VAL A 45 -4.16 1.32 -1.49
CA VAL A 45 -2.73 1.51 -1.21
C VAL A 45 -2.52 2.60 -0.17
N HIS A 46 -3.19 3.74 -0.30
CA HIS A 46 -3.10 4.84 0.66
C HIS A 46 -3.61 4.42 2.06
N GLN A 47 -4.77 3.75 2.13
CA GLN A 47 -5.30 3.25 3.40
C GLN A 47 -4.39 2.20 4.05
N ALA A 48 -3.82 1.28 3.25
CA ALA A 48 -2.87 0.28 3.73
C ALA A 48 -1.61 0.95 4.28
N PHE A 49 -1.13 1.98 3.59
CA PHE A 49 0.02 2.78 4.01
C PHE A 49 -0.22 3.38 5.40
N VAL A 50 -1.30 4.14 5.60
CA VAL A 50 -1.64 4.75 6.89
C VAL A 50 -1.63 3.71 8.03
N LYS A 51 -2.28 2.56 7.83
CA LYS A 51 -2.34 1.48 8.84
C LYS A 51 -0.97 0.91 9.21
N ILE A 52 -0.06 0.83 8.24
CA ILE A 52 1.32 0.38 8.47
C ILE A 52 2.08 1.40 9.32
N PHE A 53 1.85 2.70 9.15
CA PHE A 53 2.50 3.76 9.93
C PHE A 53 1.91 4.03 11.30
N GLU A 54 0.63 3.73 11.50
CA GLU A 54 0.01 3.77 12.84
C GLU A 54 0.62 2.73 13.79
N HIS A 55 1.24 1.67 13.25
CA HIS A 55 1.83 0.58 14.03
C HIS A 55 3.32 0.38 13.73
N PRO A 56 4.18 1.41 13.92
CA PRO A 56 5.57 1.40 13.47
C PRO A 56 6.44 0.38 14.22
N GLY A 57 6.02 -0.03 15.42
CA GLY A 57 6.70 -1.08 16.21
C GLY A 57 6.54 -2.50 15.65
N SER A 58 5.58 -2.72 14.75
CA SER A 58 5.33 -4.03 14.13
C SER A 58 6.19 -4.27 12.88
N VAL A 59 6.83 -3.22 12.36
CA VAL A 59 7.62 -3.27 11.13
C VAL A 59 9.10 -3.28 11.49
N GLY A 60 9.72 -4.45 11.33
CA GLY A 60 11.16 -4.66 11.47
C GLY A 60 11.96 -3.94 10.38
N ASP A 61 12.98 -4.58 9.84
CA ASP A 61 13.74 -4.01 8.72
C ASP A 61 12.91 -3.97 7.43
N VAL A 62 13.12 -2.92 6.63
CA VAL A 62 12.39 -2.68 5.37
C VAL A 62 12.53 -3.86 4.40
N GLU A 63 13.65 -4.57 4.45
CA GLU A 63 13.96 -5.71 3.57
C GLU A 63 13.73 -7.10 4.20
N CYS A 64 13.14 -7.16 5.39
CA CYS A 64 12.82 -8.44 6.00
C CYS A 64 11.64 -9.12 5.27
N PRO A 65 11.70 -10.43 4.98
CA PRO A 65 10.55 -11.18 4.44
C PRO A 65 9.27 -11.02 5.26
N GLN A 66 9.40 -10.83 6.58
CA GLN A 66 8.29 -10.58 7.50
C GLN A 66 7.58 -9.26 7.18
N THR A 67 8.33 -8.19 6.87
CA THR A 67 7.78 -6.88 6.48
C THR A 67 7.00 -6.98 5.17
N LYS A 68 7.54 -7.71 4.18
CA LYS A 68 6.82 -7.97 2.93
C LYS A 68 5.52 -8.72 3.18
N SER A 69 5.54 -9.78 3.97
CA SER A 69 4.33 -10.54 4.32
C SER A 69 3.31 -9.69 5.06
N TYR A 70 3.76 -8.87 6.02
CA TYR A 70 2.91 -7.95 6.76
C TYR A 70 2.23 -6.94 5.84
N VAL A 71 2.99 -6.28 4.96
CA VAL A 71 2.47 -5.36 3.93
C VAL A 71 1.37 -6.04 3.10
N VAL A 72 1.65 -7.24 2.59
CA VAL A 72 0.70 -7.98 1.74
C VAL A 72 -0.58 -8.34 2.50
N ILE A 73 -0.48 -8.69 3.79
CA ILE A 73 -1.64 -8.97 4.64
C ILE A 73 -2.50 -7.71 4.82
N ILE A 74 -1.88 -6.58 5.14
CA ILE A 74 -2.60 -5.31 5.34
C ILE A 74 -3.34 -4.89 4.07
N VAL A 75 -2.69 -4.92 2.90
CA VAL A 75 -3.31 -4.55 1.62
C VAL A 75 -4.54 -5.43 1.32
N ARG A 76 -4.40 -6.76 1.47
CA ARG A 76 -5.52 -7.69 1.23
C ARG A 76 -6.70 -7.42 2.16
N ASN A 77 -6.43 -7.18 3.44
CA ASN A 77 -7.46 -6.86 4.42
C ASN A 77 -8.19 -5.56 4.08
N VAL A 78 -7.47 -4.52 3.63
CA VAL A 78 -8.08 -3.27 3.16
C VAL A 78 -8.97 -3.53 1.95
N CYS A 79 -8.49 -4.23 0.94
CA CYS A 79 -9.27 -4.54 -0.26
C CYS A 79 -10.56 -5.32 0.08
N PHE A 80 -10.47 -6.35 0.94
CA PHE A 80 -11.65 -7.10 1.36
C PHE A 80 -12.63 -6.26 2.18
N ASN A 81 -12.14 -5.34 3.02
CA ASN A 81 -13.01 -4.42 3.74
C ASN A 81 -13.74 -3.46 2.80
N MET A 82 -13.08 -2.95 1.76
CA MET A 82 -13.71 -2.12 0.72
C MET A 82 -14.79 -2.90 -0.03
N LEU A 83 -14.51 -4.14 -0.44
CA LEU A 83 -15.52 -5.01 -1.09
C LEU A 83 -16.72 -5.28 -0.18
N ARG A 84 -16.49 -5.55 1.12
CA ARG A 84 -17.56 -5.73 2.10
C ARG A 84 -18.38 -4.45 2.30
N ALA A 85 -17.73 -3.29 2.33
CA ALA A 85 -18.42 -2.00 2.44
C ALA A 85 -19.28 -1.73 1.20
N LYS A 86 -18.74 -1.99 -0.01
CA LYS A 86 -19.49 -1.88 -1.27
C LYS A 86 -20.75 -2.74 -1.26
N ARG A 87 -20.66 -3.99 -0.79
CA ARG A 87 -21.82 -4.90 -0.68
C ARG A 87 -22.86 -4.43 0.34
N ARG A 88 -22.46 -3.87 1.48
CA ARG A 88 -23.40 -3.34 2.49
C ARG A 88 -24.13 -2.08 2.03
N HIS A 89 -23.52 -1.31 1.15
CA HIS A 89 -24.10 -0.12 0.54
C HIS A 89 -24.73 -0.39 -0.83
N ASP A 90 -24.83 -1.65 -1.24
CA ASP A 90 -25.54 -2.05 -2.46
C ASP A 90 -27.00 -2.36 -2.10
N PRO A 91 -27.95 -1.43 -2.36
CA PRO A 91 -29.36 -1.63 -2.06
C PRO A 91 -30.00 -2.74 -2.91
N LEU A 92 -29.31 -3.28 -3.92
CA LEU A 92 -29.78 -4.36 -4.79
C LEU A 92 -29.40 -5.77 -4.30
N SER A 93 -28.89 -5.93 -3.08
CA SER A 93 -28.55 -7.24 -2.49
C SER A 93 -29.68 -7.88 -1.67
N LEU A 94 -30.88 -7.28 -1.67
CA LEU A 94 -32.12 -7.90 -1.21
C LEU A 94 -32.84 -8.44 -2.45
N ASP A 95 -32.74 -9.75 -2.67
CA ASP A 95 -33.63 -10.64 -3.44
C ASP A 95 -32.84 -11.65 -4.29
N GLU A 96 -32.54 -12.80 -3.69
CA GLU A 96 -32.92 -14.15 -4.16
C GLU A 96 -32.78 -15.17 -3.02
#